data_AF-A0A661MNE4-F1
#
_entry.id   AF-A0A661MNE4-F1
#
_cell.length_a   1.000
_cell.length_b   1.000
_cell.length_c   1.000
_cell.angle_alpha   90.00
_cell.angle_beta   90.00
_cell.angle_gamma   90.00
#
_symmetry.space_group_name_H-M   'P 1'
#
loop_
_entity.id
_entity.type
_entity.pdbx_description
1 polymer ?
#
loop_
_entity_poly.entity_id
_entity_poly.type
_entity_poly.pdbx_seq_one_letter_code
_entity_poly.pdbx_strand_id
1 'polypeptide(L)'
;MRSALGLCRGRRRNPGPAATSFARPNLSRRNSMPTDWDFCTTSLRQVSRTFSRPIEVLPGDLRKAVTCGYLLCRVVDAVEDNESFTIGERDQRYRGFHDVIQRASDATKFEQSWSGVQGSPPEELALCSQIHRVVAVLDTVPFEMREAVLRWVTEMARGMQIYSHRSADADGIIAPATSDDLQRYCYFVAGTVGHMLTELFVLEMDLEPDSAVAQQLAEHSEAFGTGLQLVNILKDITDDLHRGWSFVPRSLCRAQGLRHRELTDPSRRSAAHRAVVPLFELTRLNLDRALNYALAVPAEHREIRLFCLLPLWLAVKTLGLAYGNDAMFIAGQEVKVSRAQVEDVIARCATGCGDDTTLRADYEAMWNPVSRLMVAGSVVSEWPQEIDAA
;
A
#
# COMPACT_ATOMS: atom_id res chain seq x y z
N MET A 1 75.43 -55.19 -7.84
CA MET A 1 75.07 -55.15 -6.40
C MET A 1 73.73 -54.45 -6.30
N ARG A 2 72.64 -55.09 -6.76
CA ARG A 2 71.72 -56.06 -6.07
C ARG A 2 70.89 -55.33 -5.00
N SER A 3 69.65 -54.88 -5.26
CA SER A 3 68.39 -55.60 -5.60
C SER A 3 67.73 -56.35 -4.42
N ALA A 4 66.38 -56.31 -4.44
CA ALA A 4 65.38 -57.20 -3.81
C ALA A 4 64.85 -56.77 -2.43
N LEU A 5 63.55 -56.43 -2.26
CA LEU A 5 62.29 -57.20 -2.34
C LEU A 5 62.00 -58.07 -1.09
N GLY A 6 60.76 -57.94 -0.56
CA GLY A 6 60.12 -58.90 0.36
C GLY A 6 59.34 -58.21 1.50
N LEU A 7 58.05 -57.88 1.32
CA LEU A 7 56.88 -58.67 1.75
C LEU A 7 56.86 -59.05 3.24
N CYS A 8 55.92 -58.50 4.03
CA CYS A 8 54.81 -59.28 4.60
C CYS A 8 53.86 -58.46 5.50
N ARG A 9 52.63 -58.96 5.57
CA ARG A 9 51.39 -58.35 6.08
C ARG A 9 51.31 -58.33 7.61
N GLY A 10 50.59 -57.33 8.14
CA GLY A 10 50.00 -57.36 9.48
C GLY A 10 48.80 -56.42 9.57
N ARG A 11 47.58 -56.96 9.64
CA ARG A 11 46.33 -56.20 9.78
C ARG A 11 45.91 -56.11 11.25
N ARG A 12 45.50 -54.88 11.62
CA ARG A 12 44.43 -54.46 12.54
C ARG A 12 44.58 -54.70 14.05
N ARG A 13 44.48 -53.58 14.79
CA ARG A 13 43.46 -53.32 15.82
C ARG A 13 43.31 -51.80 16.05
N ASN A 14 42.05 -51.33 16.10
CA ASN A 14 41.63 -49.96 16.45
C ASN A 14 41.89 -49.67 17.93
N PRO A 15 42.06 -48.39 18.32
CA PRO A 15 40.98 -47.72 19.07
C PRO A 15 40.79 -46.21 18.80
N GLY A 16 39.52 -45.78 18.87
CA GLY A 16 39.01 -44.53 19.49
C GLY A 16 39.49 -43.13 19.06
N PRO A 17 38.60 -42.17 18.73
CA PRO A 17 39.00 -40.81 18.40
C PRO A 17 39.17 -39.95 19.67
N ALA A 18 40.28 -39.22 19.73
CA ALA A 18 40.55 -38.18 20.72
C ALA A 18 39.76 -36.90 20.36
N ALA A 19 39.07 -36.34 21.35
CA ALA A 19 38.40 -35.05 21.26
C ALA A 19 39.43 -33.91 21.28
N THR A 20 39.42 -33.06 20.24
CA THR A 20 40.12 -31.77 20.24
C THR A 20 39.10 -30.64 20.19
N SER A 21 39.07 -29.91 21.31
CA SER A 21 38.38 -28.65 21.51
C SER A 21 38.93 -27.59 20.55
N PHE A 22 38.12 -27.14 19.59
CA PHE A 22 38.34 -25.90 18.87
C PHE A 22 37.51 -24.80 19.51
N ALA A 23 38.19 -23.92 20.25
CA ALA A 23 37.64 -22.68 20.75
C ALA A 23 37.11 -21.84 19.59
N ARG A 24 35.83 -21.46 19.65
CA ARG A 24 35.20 -20.54 18.70
C ARG A 24 35.82 -19.15 18.87
N PRO A 25 36.14 -18.42 17.79
CA PRO A 25 36.53 -17.03 17.92
C PRO A 25 35.34 -16.23 18.44
N ASN A 26 35.63 -15.44 19.47
CA ASN A 26 34.72 -14.53 20.13
C ASN A 26 34.36 -13.42 19.13
N LEU A 27 33.24 -13.57 18.42
CA LEU A 27 32.63 -12.49 17.63
C LEU A 27 32.13 -11.45 18.62
N SER A 28 32.96 -10.46 18.90
CA SER A 28 32.53 -9.20 19.48
C SER A 28 31.40 -8.64 18.61
N ARG A 29 30.16 -8.75 19.10
CA ARG A 29 29.03 -7.97 18.59
C ARG A 29 29.40 -6.51 18.77
N ARG A 30 29.96 -5.90 17.72
CA ARG A 30 29.97 -4.44 17.59
C ARG A 30 28.51 -4.04 17.47
N ASN A 31 27.96 -3.45 18.53
CA ASN A 31 26.74 -2.66 18.46
C ASN A 31 27.05 -1.41 17.61
N SER A 32 27.20 -1.55 16.29
CA SER A 32 27.15 -0.41 15.39
C SER A 32 25.71 0.10 15.37
N MET A 33 25.53 1.40 15.54
CA MET A 33 24.23 2.04 15.34
C MET A 33 23.67 1.62 13.97
N PRO A 34 22.36 1.29 13.86
CA PRO A 34 21.75 0.94 12.58
C PRO A 34 21.99 2.05 11.55
N THR A 35 22.31 1.69 10.31
CA THR A 35 22.43 2.67 9.22
C THR A 35 21.08 3.32 8.92
N ASP A 36 21.06 4.45 8.22
CA ASP A 36 19.80 5.11 7.83
C ASP A 36 18.93 4.23 6.92
N TRP A 37 19.57 3.38 6.12
CA TRP A 37 18.88 2.36 5.34
C TRP A 37 18.27 1.25 6.21
N ASP A 38 18.97 0.79 7.25
CA ASP A 38 18.41 -0.19 8.20
C ASP A 38 17.19 0.38 8.92
N PHE A 39 17.22 1.67 9.25
CA PHE A 39 16.08 2.38 9.79
C PHE A 39 14.92 2.41 8.80
N CYS A 40 15.13 2.87 7.58
CA CYS A 40 14.07 2.97 6.58
C CYS A 40 13.42 1.60 6.30
N THR A 41 14.21 0.54 6.16
CA THR A 41 13.68 -0.81 5.93
C THR A 41 12.95 -1.38 7.14
N THR A 42 13.42 -1.09 8.36
CA THR A 42 12.72 -1.48 9.59
C THR A 42 11.40 -0.73 9.73
N SER A 43 11.42 0.60 9.57
CA SER A 43 10.23 1.45 9.60
C SER A 43 9.21 0.99 8.58
N LEU A 44 9.63 0.70 7.34
CA LEU A 44 8.75 0.21 6.27
C LEU A 44 7.97 -1.04 6.70
N ARG A 45 8.63 -2.01 7.34
CA ARG A 45 7.99 -3.24 7.82
C ARG A 45 7.03 -3.00 8.99
N GLN A 46 7.33 -2.01 9.83
CA GLN A 46 6.52 -1.66 10.99
C GLN A 46 5.25 -0.91 10.58
N VAL A 47 5.38 0.09 9.70
CA VAL A 47 4.25 0.93 9.26
C VAL A 47 3.52 0.36 8.04
N SER A 48 3.95 -0.78 7.49
CA SER A 48 3.30 -1.43 6.35
C SER A 48 3.37 -2.96 6.39
N ARG A 49 2.24 -3.59 6.71
CA ARG A 49 2.11 -5.05 6.68
C ARG A 49 1.93 -5.61 5.26
N THR A 50 1.21 -4.88 4.40
CA THR A 50 0.82 -5.35 3.06
C THR A 50 1.78 -4.88 1.96
N PHE A 51 2.23 -3.62 2.00
CA PHE A 51 3.05 -3.04 0.92
C PHE A 51 4.55 -3.23 1.11
N SER A 52 5.03 -3.56 2.31
CA SER A 52 6.46 -3.81 2.54
C SER A 52 7.02 -4.93 1.66
N ARG A 53 6.29 -6.06 1.53
CA ARG A 53 6.76 -7.21 0.72
C ARG A 53 6.88 -6.88 -0.78
N PRO A 54 5.89 -6.24 -1.43
CA PRO A 54 6.06 -5.73 -2.80
C PRO A 54 7.23 -4.75 -2.93
N ILE A 55 7.40 -3.79 -2.01
CA ILE A 55 8.51 -2.82 -2.10
C ILE A 55 9.87 -3.51 -1.99
N GLU A 56 9.99 -4.53 -1.15
CA GLU A 56 11.24 -5.25 -0.94
C GLU A 56 11.75 -6.04 -2.15
N VAL A 57 10.87 -6.39 -3.10
CA VAL A 57 11.28 -7.09 -4.33
C VAL A 57 11.89 -6.16 -5.36
N LEU A 58 11.72 -4.84 -5.23
CA LEU A 58 12.26 -3.88 -6.19
C LEU A 58 13.81 -3.90 -6.17
N PRO A 59 14.45 -3.66 -7.33
CA PRO A 59 15.90 -3.64 -7.45
C PRO A 59 16.52 -2.33 -6.98
N GLY A 60 17.81 -2.39 -6.65
CA GLY A 60 18.74 -1.25 -6.62
C GLY A 60 18.22 0.05 -5.99
N ASP A 61 18.38 1.15 -6.72
CA ASP A 61 17.98 2.48 -6.27
C ASP A 61 16.47 2.70 -6.37
N LEU A 62 15.77 2.00 -7.27
CA LEU A 62 14.30 2.01 -7.31
C LEU A 62 13.71 1.59 -5.96
N ARG A 63 14.24 0.53 -5.33
CA ARG A 63 13.79 0.10 -4.00
C ARG A 63 13.97 1.19 -2.95
N LYS A 64 15.12 1.87 -2.96
CA LYS A 64 15.39 2.96 -2.01
C LYS A 64 14.43 4.13 -2.25
N ALA A 65 14.26 4.55 -3.50
CA ALA A 65 13.39 5.66 -3.88
C ALA A 65 11.93 5.38 -3.49
N VAL A 66 11.40 4.19 -3.82
CA VAL A 66 10.04 3.79 -3.44
C VAL A 66 9.89 3.63 -1.92
N THR A 67 10.89 3.09 -1.23
CA THR A 67 10.88 3.00 0.26
C THR A 67 10.81 4.40 0.87
N CYS A 68 11.66 5.33 0.44
CA CYS A 68 11.66 6.70 0.93
C CYS A 68 10.35 7.41 0.60
N GLY A 69 9.85 7.31 -0.64
CA GLY A 69 8.57 7.88 -1.03
C GLY A 69 7.43 7.37 -0.16
N TYR A 70 7.34 6.05 0.05
CA TYR A 70 6.32 5.45 0.92
C TYR A 70 6.41 5.95 2.37
N LEU A 71 7.62 6.03 2.94
CA LEU A 71 7.81 6.52 4.30
C LEU A 71 7.46 8.01 4.43
N LEU A 72 7.80 8.83 3.45
CA LEU A 72 7.39 10.23 3.42
C LEU A 72 5.87 10.36 3.33
N CYS A 73 5.21 9.57 2.48
CA CYS A 73 3.74 9.46 2.45
C CYS A 73 3.16 9.04 3.81
N ARG A 74 3.83 8.17 4.59
CA ARG A 74 3.41 7.83 5.97
C ARG A 74 3.58 8.95 6.96
N VAL A 75 4.60 9.78 6.82
CA VAL A 75 4.72 10.99 7.64
C VAL A 75 3.56 11.94 7.37
N VAL A 76 3.16 12.12 6.12
CA VAL A 76 2.03 12.99 5.74
C VAL A 76 0.71 12.46 6.33
N ASP A 77 0.45 11.16 6.24
CA ASP A 77 -0.75 10.58 6.85
C ASP A 77 -0.73 10.67 8.37
N ALA A 78 0.41 10.46 9.02
CA ALA A 78 0.51 10.66 10.47
C ALA A 78 0.17 12.10 10.90
N VAL A 79 0.42 13.11 10.03
CA VAL A 79 -0.03 14.49 10.27
C VAL A 79 -1.55 14.62 10.14
N GLU A 80 -2.13 13.94 9.15
CA GLU A 80 -3.56 14.03 8.82
C GLU A 80 -4.44 13.26 9.80
N ASP A 81 -4.09 12.00 10.06
CA ASP A 81 -4.86 11.02 10.84
C ASP A 81 -4.80 11.27 12.35
N ASN A 82 -3.84 12.06 12.84
CA ASN A 82 -3.71 12.29 14.28
C ASN A 82 -4.85 13.16 14.82
N GLU A 83 -5.75 12.52 15.58
CA GLU A 83 -6.95 13.13 16.16
C GLU A 83 -6.64 14.16 17.26
N SER A 84 -5.43 14.16 17.83
CA SER A 84 -5.05 15.08 18.91
C SER A 84 -4.70 16.49 18.41
N PHE A 85 -4.43 16.65 17.11
CA PHE A 85 -4.05 17.93 16.54
C PHE A 85 -5.25 18.84 16.28
N THR A 86 -5.13 20.07 16.73
CA THR A 86 -5.93 21.18 16.19
C THR A 86 -5.54 21.44 14.73
N ILE A 87 -6.44 22.11 13.99
CA ILE A 87 -6.16 22.53 12.60
C ILE A 87 -4.86 23.34 12.50
N GLY A 88 -4.61 24.25 13.45
CA GLY A 88 -3.40 25.08 13.45
C GLY A 88 -2.11 24.28 13.70
N GLU A 89 -2.16 23.29 14.59
CA GLU A 89 -1.03 22.38 14.84
C GLU A 89 -0.76 21.46 13.65
N ARG A 90 -1.81 21.03 12.96
CA ARG A 90 -1.70 20.26 11.72
C ARG A 90 -1.07 21.09 10.61
N ASP A 91 -1.53 22.33 10.42
CA ASP A 91 -0.95 23.27 9.45
C ASP A 91 0.52 23.58 9.74
N GLN A 92 0.90 23.69 11.02
CA GLN A 92 2.30 23.87 11.39
C GLN A 92 3.15 22.66 10.98
N ARG A 93 2.65 21.44 11.14
CA ARG A 93 3.37 20.22 10.76
C ARG A 93 3.42 20.03 9.25
N TYR A 94 2.36 20.33 8.51
CA TYR A 94 2.43 20.37 7.03
C TYR A 94 3.49 21.35 6.56
N ARG A 95 3.53 22.58 7.12
CA ARG A 95 4.60 23.55 6.81
C ARG A 95 5.99 23.01 7.14
N GLY A 96 6.19 22.46 8.34
CA GLY A 96 7.48 21.88 8.73
C GLY A 96 7.89 20.72 7.83
N PHE A 97 6.96 19.85 7.44
CA PHE A 97 7.21 18.77 6.49
C PHE A 97 7.64 19.32 5.12
N HIS A 98 6.91 20.33 4.62
CA HIS A 98 7.27 21.00 3.36
C HIS A 98 8.66 21.65 3.42
N ASP A 99 8.99 22.34 4.52
CA ASP A 99 10.30 22.96 4.69
C ASP A 99 11.44 21.93 4.63
N VAL A 100 11.23 20.73 5.20
CA VAL A 100 12.19 19.63 5.17
C VAL A 100 12.35 19.06 3.76
N ILE A 101 11.26 18.67 3.09
CA ILE A 101 11.35 18.04 1.76
C ILE A 101 11.85 19.03 0.69
N GLN A 102 11.57 20.32 0.84
CA GLN A 102 12.04 21.37 -0.06
C GLN A 102 13.46 21.86 0.28
N ARG A 103 14.11 21.31 1.31
CA ARG A 103 15.45 21.71 1.78
C ARG A 103 15.51 23.20 2.19
N ALA A 104 14.38 23.75 2.61
CA ALA A 104 14.29 25.11 3.15
C ALA A 104 14.75 25.15 4.62
N SER A 105 14.67 24.02 5.34
CA SER A 105 15.24 23.85 6.67
C SER A 105 15.77 22.43 6.89
N ASP A 106 16.61 22.24 7.91
CA ASP A 106 16.87 20.90 8.44
C ASP A 106 15.61 20.30 9.11
N ALA A 107 15.67 19.00 9.39
CA ALA A 107 14.56 18.25 9.98
C ALA A 107 14.33 18.51 11.47
N THR A 108 15.26 19.18 12.16
CA THR A 108 15.28 19.25 13.63
C THR A 108 14.00 19.85 14.19
N LYS A 109 13.53 20.96 13.62
CA LYS A 109 12.29 21.63 14.09
C LYS A 109 11.06 20.78 13.86
N PHE A 110 10.99 20.10 12.71
CA PHE A 110 9.88 19.20 12.40
C PHE A 110 9.88 18.03 13.37
N GLU A 111 11.01 17.35 13.57
CA GLU A 111 11.15 16.20 14.46
C GLU A 111 10.83 16.56 15.92
N GLN A 112 11.30 17.72 16.40
CA GLN A 112 10.97 18.22 17.74
C GLN A 112 9.47 18.47 17.92
N SER A 113 8.75 18.85 16.86
CA SER A 113 7.30 19.03 16.92
C SER A 113 6.53 17.73 17.19
N TRP A 114 7.17 16.56 17.03
CA TRP A 114 6.57 15.26 17.34
C TRP A 114 6.84 14.79 18.77
N SER A 115 7.63 15.55 19.55
CA SER A 115 7.90 15.21 20.95
C SER A 115 6.64 15.30 21.79
N GLY A 116 6.31 14.21 22.50
CA GLY A 116 5.16 14.14 23.41
C GLY A 116 3.79 14.02 22.72
N VAL A 117 3.74 13.98 21.38
CA VAL A 117 2.50 13.75 20.62
C VAL A 117 1.86 12.42 21.03
N GLN A 118 0.55 12.44 21.22
CA GLN A 118 -0.27 11.27 21.53
C GLN A 118 -1.17 10.95 20.33
N GLY A 119 -1.86 9.80 20.34
CA GLY A 119 -2.88 9.50 19.34
C GLY A 119 -2.36 8.97 18.00
N SER A 120 -1.06 8.69 17.87
CA SER A 120 -0.50 7.94 16.74
C SER A 120 0.21 6.67 17.23
N PRO A 121 0.28 5.62 16.40
CA PRO A 121 1.08 4.43 16.67
C PRO A 121 2.55 4.77 16.98
N PRO A 122 3.22 4.05 17.91
CA PRO A 122 4.62 4.32 18.26
C PRO A 122 5.59 4.29 17.08
N GLU A 123 5.35 3.41 16.11
CA GLU A 123 6.15 3.29 14.88
C GLU A 123 6.03 4.51 13.97
N GLU A 124 4.86 5.14 13.87
CA GLU A 124 4.66 6.38 13.11
C GLU A 124 5.30 7.56 13.82
N LEU A 125 5.16 7.66 15.15
CA LEU A 125 5.84 8.67 15.95
C LEU A 125 7.37 8.57 15.82
N ALA A 126 7.90 7.35 15.82
CA ALA A 126 9.32 7.09 15.64
C ALA A 126 9.81 7.48 14.23
N LEU A 127 8.99 7.26 13.21
CA LEU A 127 9.24 7.68 11.83
C LEU A 127 9.26 9.21 11.71
N CYS A 128 8.23 9.88 12.21
CA CYS A 128 8.11 11.35 12.17
C CYS A 128 9.24 12.05 12.95
N SER A 129 9.68 11.47 14.06
CA SER A 129 10.76 12.00 14.89
C SER A 129 12.17 11.75 14.33
N GLN A 130 12.30 11.01 13.22
CA GLN A 130 13.57 10.66 12.58
C GLN A 130 13.48 10.75 11.05
N ILE A 131 12.67 11.67 10.53
CA ILE A 131 12.51 11.90 9.08
C ILE A 131 13.84 12.24 8.40
N HIS A 132 14.81 12.84 9.12
CA HIS A 132 16.14 13.13 8.58
C HIS A 132 16.83 11.89 8.00
N ARG A 133 16.56 10.71 8.55
CA ARG A 133 17.14 9.44 8.09
C ARG A 133 16.55 9.01 6.75
N VAL A 134 15.25 9.26 6.56
CA VAL A 134 14.56 9.01 5.28
C VAL A 134 15.09 9.95 4.20
N VAL A 135 15.27 11.23 4.55
CA VAL A 135 15.86 12.24 3.64
C VAL A 135 17.30 11.90 3.30
N ALA A 136 18.10 11.47 4.27
CA ALA A 136 19.49 11.07 4.06
C ALA A 136 19.61 9.88 3.09
N VAL A 137 18.75 8.86 3.21
CA VAL A 137 18.69 7.76 2.23
C VAL A 137 18.23 8.25 0.86
N LEU A 138 17.21 9.11 0.81
CA LEU A 138 16.71 9.68 -0.44
C LEU A 138 17.78 10.52 -1.16
N ASP A 139 18.70 11.15 -0.44
CA ASP A 139 19.83 11.86 -1.05
C ASP A 139 20.90 10.94 -1.66
N THR A 140 20.81 9.63 -1.43
CA THR A 140 21.71 8.63 -2.04
C THR A 140 21.21 8.04 -3.35
N VAL A 141 19.94 8.26 -3.73
CA VAL A 141 19.39 7.77 -5.00
C VAL A 141 19.69 8.74 -6.16
N PRO A 142 19.59 8.31 -7.43
CA PRO A 142 19.75 9.19 -8.59
C PRO A 142 18.90 10.46 -8.50
N PHE A 143 19.43 11.55 -9.04
CA PHE A 143 18.84 12.88 -8.93
C PHE A 143 17.39 12.90 -9.43
N GLU A 144 17.14 12.29 -10.58
CA GLU A 144 15.85 12.25 -11.27
C GLU A 144 14.80 11.49 -10.44
N MET A 145 15.18 10.36 -9.85
CA MET A 145 14.30 9.58 -8.96
C MET A 145 13.96 10.38 -7.70
N ARG A 146 14.94 11.07 -7.13
CA ARG A 146 14.72 11.93 -5.97
C ARG A 146 13.75 13.07 -6.28
N GLU A 147 13.94 13.76 -7.40
CA GLU A 147 13.04 14.85 -7.82
C GLU A 147 11.61 14.34 -8.07
N ALA A 148 11.46 13.14 -8.65
CA ALA A 148 10.15 12.52 -8.82
C ALA A 148 9.46 12.27 -7.47
N VAL A 149 10.16 11.66 -6.51
CA VAL A 149 9.62 11.43 -5.15
C VAL A 149 9.20 12.75 -4.50
N LEU A 150 10.07 13.76 -4.50
CA LEU A 150 9.82 15.03 -3.81
C LEU A 150 8.63 15.79 -4.40
N ARG A 151 8.51 15.82 -5.73
CA ARG A 151 7.40 16.50 -6.40
C ARG A 151 6.05 15.87 -6.05
N TRP A 152 5.93 14.55 -6.17
CA TRP A 152 4.66 13.88 -5.95
C TRP A 152 4.27 13.81 -4.48
N VAL A 153 5.22 13.62 -3.57
CA VAL A 153 4.98 13.73 -2.13
C VAL A 153 4.57 15.15 -1.74
N THR A 154 5.15 16.18 -2.36
CA THR A 154 4.74 17.58 -2.14
C THR A 154 3.29 17.81 -2.60
N GLU A 155 2.92 17.31 -3.78
CA GLU A 155 1.56 17.42 -4.33
C GLU A 155 0.55 16.73 -3.41
N MET A 156 0.84 15.50 -2.99
CA MET A 156 0.02 14.76 -2.02
C MET A 156 -0.17 15.54 -0.72
N ALA A 157 0.93 16.01 -0.11
CA ALA A 157 0.87 16.75 1.15
C ALA A 157 0.04 18.04 1.07
N ARG A 158 0.15 18.79 -0.04
CA ARG A 158 -0.69 19.98 -0.30
C ARG A 158 -2.16 19.61 -0.43
N GLY A 159 -2.46 18.55 -1.17
CA GLY A 159 -3.81 18.03 -1.33
C GLY A 159 -4.44 17.63 0.00
N MET A 160 -3.72 16.84 0.79
CA MET A 160 -4.17 16.42 2.12
C MET A 160 -4.37 17.60 3.07
N GLN A 161 -3.49 18.60 3.03
CA GLN A 161 -3.67 19.83 3.80
C GLN A 161 -5.01 20.51 3.47
N ILE A 162 -5.36 20.67 2.20
CA ILE A 162 -6.64 21.26 1.76
C ILE A 162 -7.84 20.46 2.31
N TYR A 163 -7.76 19.13 2.26
CA TYR A 163 -8.84 18.27 2.75
C TYR A 163 -8.93 18.24 4.29
N SER A 164 -7.82 18.47 4.99
CA SER A 164 -7.78 18.50 6.46
C SER A 164 -8.54 19.69 7.07
N HIS A 165 -8.83 20.74 6.30
CA HIS A 165 -9.67 21.87 6.70
C HIS A 165 -11.17 21.61 6.56
N ARG A 166 -11.57 20.43 6.08
CA ARG A 166 -12.99 20.08 5.99
C ARG A 166 -13.62 20.00 7.36
N SER A 167 -14.84 20.50 7.43
CA SER A 167 -15.65 20.48 8.63
C SER A 167 -16.73 19.42 8.51
N ALA A 168 -17.13 18.89 9.66
CA ALA A 168 -18.29 18.01 9.73
C ALA A 168 -19.57 18.77 9.33
N ASP A 169 -20.52 18.05 8.72
CA ASP A 169 -21.87 18.58 8.44
C ASP A 169 -22.76 18.39 9.68
N ALA A 170 -24.06 18.68 9.58
CA ALA A 170 -25.02 18.60 10.68
C ALA A 170 -25.11 17.22 11.37
N ASP A 171 -24.66 16.15 10.71
CA ASP A 171 -24.60 14.78 11.27
C ASP A 171 -23.30 14.47 12.05
N GLY A 172 -22.39 15.46 12.13
CA GLY A 172 -21.12 15.32 12.82
C GLY A 172 -20.10 14.45 12.08
N ILE A 173 -20.34 14.12 10.81
CA ILE A 173 -19.44 13.33 9.97
C ILE A 173 -18.75 14.25 8.97
N ILE A 174 -17.46 14.05 8.71
CA ILE A 174 -16.73 14.67 7.59
C ILE A 174 -16.80 13.71 6.40
N ALA A 175 -17.33 14.18 5.26
CA ALA A 175 -17.51 13.33 4.08
C ALA A 175 -17.48 14.16 2.78
N PRO A 176 -17.04 13.55 1.65
CA PRO A 176 -17.09 14.21 0.35
C PRO A 176 -18.53 14.45 -0.09
N ALA A 177 -18.76 15.58 -0.78
CA ALA A 177 -20.10 15.95 -1.21
C ALA A 177 -20.62 15.04 -2.36
N THR A 178 -19.74 14.77 -3.33
CA THR A 178 -20.04 14.06 -4.58
C THR A 178 -18.99 13.02 -4.91
N SER A 179 -19.28 12.14 -5.88
CA SER A 179 -18.30 11.19 -6.40
C SER A 179 -17.09 11.90 -7.02
N ASP A 180 -17.27 13.06 -7.65
CA ASP A 180 -16.16 13.87 -8.18
C ASP A 180 -15.28 14.44 -7.05
N ASP A 181 -15.90 14.82 -5.94
CA ASP A 181 -15.18 15.28 -4.75
C ASP A 181 -14.35 14.16 -4.11
N LEU A 182 -14.91 12.94 -4.06
CA LEU A 182 -14.18 11.74 -3.66
C LEU A 182 -13.04 11.41 -4.63
N GLN A 183 -13.27 11.44 -5.94
CA GLN A 183 -12.23 11.17 -6.93
C GLN A 183 -11.07 12.16 -6.81
N ARG A 184 -11.35 13.45 -6.58
CA ARG A 184 -10.31 14.44 -6.30
C ARG A 184 -9.52 14.15 -5.02
N TYR A 185 -10.19 13.65 -3.97
CA TYR A 185 -9.50 13.18 -2.77
C TYR A 185 -8.56 12.01 -3.11
N CYS A 186 -9.07 10.99 -3.80
CA CYS A 186 -8.31 9.81 -4.21
C CYS A 186 -7.12 10.17 -5.12
N TYR A 187 -7.26 11.16 -5.99
CA TYR A 187 -6.15 11.70 -6.77
C TYR A 187 -5.01 12.14 -5.85
N PHE A 188 -5.28 12.98 -4.85
CA PHE A 188 -4.23 13.51 -3.98
C PHE A 188 -3.56 12.42 -3.13
N VAL A 189 -4.34 11.52 -2.54
CA VAL A 189 -3.79 10.53 -1.57
C VAL A 189 -3.25 9.26 -2.21
N ALA A 190 -3.62 8.97 -3.46
CA ALA A 190 -3.23 7.72 -4.13
C ALA A 190 -2.90 7.89 -5.63
N GLY A 191 -3.61 8.75 -6.36
CA GLY A 191 -3.28 9.05 -7.76
C GLY A 191 -1.87 9.62 -7.93
N THR A 192 -1.48 10.56 -7.07
CA THR A 192 -0.11 11.11 -6.99
C THR A 192 0.95 10.02 -6.77
N VAL A 193 0.66 9.01 -5.96
CA VAL A 193 1.54 7.86 -5.73
C VAL A 193 1.64 7.00 -7.00
N GLY A 194 0.53 6.82 -7.73
CA GLY A 194 0.53 6.16 -9.04
C GLY A 194 1.46 6.86 -10.05
N HIS A 195 1.38 8.19 -10.13
CA HIS A 195 2.28 8.97 -10.97
C HIS A 195 3.74 8.90 -10.51
N MET A 196 4.01 8.99 -9.20
CA MET A 196 5.35 8.83 -8.64
C MET A 196 5.98 7.50 -9.05
N LEU A 197 5.25 6.40 -8.85
CA LEU A 197 5.71 5.06 -9.23
C LEU A 197 5.96 4.96 -10.73
N THR A 198 5.08 5.52 -11.55
CA THR A 198 5.22 5.53 -13.01
C THR A 198 6.54 6.14 -13.43
N GLU A 199 6.87 7.32 -12.91
CA GLU A 199 8.12 7.99 -13.26
C GLU A 199 9.35 7.26 -12.75
N LEU A 200 9.29 6.71 -11.54
CA LEU A 200 10.37 5.89 -11.01
C LEU A 200 10.60 4.62 -11.85
N PHE A 201 9.53 4.00 -12.37
CA PHE A 201 9.63 2.82 -13.23
C PHE A 201 10.16 3.17 -14.62
N VAL A 202 9.72 4.27 -15.22
CA VAL A 202 10.26 4.76 -16.49
C VAL A 202 11.77 5.01 -16.38
N LEU A 203 12.22 5.60 -15.27
CA LEU A 203 13.65 5.82 -15.00
C LEU A 203 14.43 4.51 -14.77
N GLU A 204 13.90 3.58 -13.96
CA GLU A 204 14.58 2.30 -13.69
C GLU A 204 14.68 1.41 -14.94
N MET A 205 13.65 1.43 -15.78
CA MET A 205 13.60 0.65 -17.03
C MET A 205 14.34 1.34 -18.19
N ASP A 206 14.93 2.52 -17.97
CA ASP A 206 15.61 3.33 -18.99
C ASP A 206 14.76 3.54 -20.26
N LEU A 207 13.47 3.83 -20.05
CA LEU A 207 12.52 4.03 -21.16
C LEU A 207 12.57 5.47 -21.66
N GLU A 208 12.53 5.63 -22.99
CA GLU A 208 12.27 6.93 -23.60
C GLU A 208 10.89 7.45 -23.14
N PRO A 209 10.77 8.73 -22.71
CA PRO A 209 9.52 9.29 -22.20
C PRO A 209 8.32 9.17 -23.17
N ASP A 210 8.60 9.24 -24.47
CA ASP A 210 7.58 9.13 -25.53
C ASP A 210 7.40 7.70 -26.05
N SER A 211 8.06 6.70 -25.44
CA SER A 211 7.86 5.29 -25.82
C SER A 211 6.41 4.86 -25.57
N ALA A 212 5.94 3.91 -26.37
CA ALA A 212 4.58 3.37 -26.21
C ALA A 212 4.34 2.82 -24.80
N VAL A 213 5.35 2.19 -24.18
CA VAL A 213 5.28 1.68 -22.80
C VAL A 213 5.11 2.82 -21.80
N ALA A 214 5.95 3.86 -21.88
CA ALA A 214 5.86 5.01 -20.99
C ALA A 214 4.51 5.72 -21.10
N GLN A 215 3.97 5.89 -22.32
CA GLN A 215 2.65 6.47 -22.55
C GLN A 215 1.53 5.63 -21.94
N GLN A 216 1.57 4.30 -22.10
CA GLN A 216 0.57 3.40 -21.50
C GLN A 216 0.62 3.40 -19.97
N LEU A 217 1.81 3.43 -19.37
CA LEU A 217 1.96 3.59 -17.93
C LEU A 217 1.38 4.94 -17.47
N ALA A 218 1.72 6.04 -18.15
CA ALA A 218 1.21 7.36 -17.82
C ALA A 218 -0.33 7.44 -17.90
N GLU A 219 -0.94 6.85 -18.94
CA GLU A 219 -2.40 6.83 -19.16
C GLU A 219 -3.18 6.15 -18.02
N HIS A 220 -2.56 5.18 -17.34
CA HIS A 220 -3.22 4.36 -16.32
C HIS A 220 -2.67 4.56 -14.90
N SER A 221 -1.65 5.40 -14.76
CA SER A 221 -0.95 5.71 -13.51
C SER A 221 -1.89 6.11 -12.36
N GLU A 222 -2.76 7.11 -12.59
CA GLU A 222 -3.72 7.59 -11.59
C GLU A 222 -4.71 6.49 -11.19
N ALA A 223 -5.18 5.70 -12.16
CA ALA A 223 -6.15 4.64 -11.92
C ALA A 223 -5.57 3.49 -11.10
N PHE A 224 -4.27 3.19 -11.27
CA PHE A 224 -3.56 2.21 -10.45
C PHE A 224 -3.62 2.59 -8.97
N GLY A 225 -3.26 3.84 -8.62
CA GLY A 225 -3.34 4.31 -7.23
C GLY A 225 -4.78 4.42 -6.72
N THR A 226 -5.65 5.08 -7.50
CA THR A 226 -7.05 5.34 -7.14
C THR A 226 -7.85 4.06 -6.93
N GLY A 227 -7.65 3.04 -7.77
CA GLY A 227 -8.32 1.74 -7.62
C GLY A 227 -8.02 1.07 -6.29
N LEU A 228 -6.75 1.07 -5.87
CA LEU A 228 -6.35 0.51 -4.57
C LEU A 228 -6.95 1.29 -3.40
N GLN A 229 -6.98 2.62 -3.49
CA GLN A 229 -7.56 3.47 -2.45
C GLN A 229 -9.06 3.27 -2.29
N LEU A 230 -9.79 3.13 -3.40
CA LEU A 230 -11.23 2.89 -3.37
C LEU A 230 -11.59 1.53 -2.73
N VAL A 231 -10.75 0.49 -2.90
CA VAL A 231 -10.93 -0.77 -2.17
C VAL A 231 -10.82 -0.56 -0.66
N ASN A 232 -9.85 0.23 -0.20
CA ASN A 232 -9.71 0.54 1.23
C ASN A 232 -10.93 1.32 1.75
N ILE A 233 -11.36 2.36 1.03
CA ILE A 233 -12.58 3.13 1.37
C ILE A 233 -13.80 2.22 1.53
N LEU A 234 -13.97 1.24 0.65
CA LEU A 234 -15.11 0.33 0.71
C LEU A 234 -15.02 -0.62 1.90
N LYS A 235 -13.85 -1.20 2.18
CA LYS A 235 -13.72 -2.19 3.25
C LYS A 235 -13.67 -1.58 4.66
N ASP A 236 -13.28 -0.31 4.78
CA ASP A 236 -13.02 0.37 6.06
C ASP A 236 -14.15 1.34 6.48
N ILE A 237 -15.35 1.25 5.87
CA ILE A 237 -16.50 2.15 6.13
C ILE A 237 -16.80 2.32 7.63
N THR A 238 -16.79 1.22 8.40
CA THR A 238 -17.10 1.25 9.83
C THR A 238 -16.02 1.94 10.65
N ASP A 239 -14.76 1.72 10.29
CA ASP A 239 -13.61 2.25 11.01
C ASP A 239 -13.51 3.75 10.77
N ASP A 240 -13.74 4.19 9.53
CA ASP A 240 -13.83 5.60 9.16
C ASP A 240 -14.98 6.30 9.92
N LEU A 241 -16.17 5.69 9.95
CA LEU A 241 -17.32 6.25 10.67
C LEU A 241 -17.07 6.39 12.17
N HIS A 242 -16.33 5.46 12.77
CA HIS A 242 -15.98 5.52 14.19
C HIS A 242 -15.11 6.74 14.53
N ARG A 243 -14.17 7.11 13.65
CA ARG A 243 -13.33 8.33 13.78
C ARG A 243 -14.01 9.61 13.28
N GLY A 244 -15.30 9.57 12.94
CA GLY A 244 -16.06 10.73 12.48
C GLY A 244 -15.89 11.09 11.01
N TRP A 245 -15.35 10.17 10.21
CA TRP A 245 -15.17 10.32 8.77
C TRP A 245 -16.08 9.38 7.98
N SER A 246 -16.35 9.71 6.73
CA SER A 246 -16.84 8.73 5.77
C SER A 246 -16.43 9.15 4.38
N PHE A 247 -15.83 8.22 3.63
CA PHE A 247 -15.49 8.46 2.24
C PHE A 247 -16.62 8.04 1.28
N VAL A 248 -17.75 7.57 1.80
CA VAL A 248 -18.97 7.41 0.99
C VAL A 248 -19.56 8.79 0.70
N PRO A 249 -19.69 9.23 -0.56
CA PRO A 249 -20.16 10.57 -0.87
C PRO A 249 -21.56 10.85 -0.34
N ARG A 250 -21.79 12.06 0.17
CA ARG A 250 -23.09 12.47 0.74
C ARG A 250 -24.23 12.31 -0.25
N SER A 251 -24.00 12.66 -1.51
CA SER A 251 -24.97 12.49 -2.59
C SER A 251 -25.43 11.04 -2.74
N LEU A 252 -24.54 10.05 -2.57
CA LEU A 252 -24.90 8.63 -2.66
C LEU A 252 -25.74 8.17 -1.47
N CYS A 253 -25.36 8.56 -0.24
CA CYS A 253 -26.17 8.30 0.95
C CYS A 253 -27.57 8.92 0.83
N ARG A 254 -27.63 10.20 0.43
CA ARG A 254 -28.90 10.95 0.27
C ARG A 254 -29.80 10.34 -0.82
N ALA A 255 -29.23 9.83 -1.91
CA ALA A 255 -29.99 9.14 -2.95
C ALA A 255 -30.71 7.88 -2.43
N GLN A 256 -30.20 7.27 -1.35
CA GLN A 256 -30.83 6.15 -0.66
C GLN A 256 -31.61 6.57 0.60
N GLY A 257 -31.78 7.87 0.83
CA GLY A 257 -32.45 8.41 2.01
C GLY A 257 -31.69 8.16 3.31
N LEU A 258 -30.36 8.12 3.27
CA LEU A 258 -29.49 7.87 4.43
C LEU A 258 -28.72 9.12 4.85
N ARG A 259 -28.53 9.25 6.15
CA ARG A 259 -27.41 9.96 6.79
C ARG A 259 -26.24 8.99 6.96
N HIS A 260 -25.02 9.50 7.06
CA HIS A 260 -23.82 8.64 7.15
C HIS A 260 -23.84 7.68 8.33
N ARG A 261 -24.31 8.12 9.50
CA ARG A 261 -24.43 7.26 10.68
C ARG A 261 -25.41 6.10 10.51
N GLU A 262 -26.32 6.18 9.53
CA GLU A 262 -27.29 5.11 9.23
C GLU A 262 -26.71 4.04 8.29
N LEU A 263 -25.50 4.22 7.75
CA LEU A 263 -24.82 3.19 6.97
C LEU A 263 -24.59 1.91 7.78
N THR A 264 -24.40 2.03 9.09
CA THR A 264 -24.21 0.89 10.00
C THR A 264 -25.49 0.43 10.70
N ASP A 265 -26.64 1.05 10.42
CA ASP A 265 -27.93 0.63 10.99
C ASP A 265 -28.41 -0.68 10.32
N PRO A 266 -28.58 -1.78 11.07
CA PRO A 266 -29.05 -3.05 10.52
C PRO A 266 -30.39 -2.96 9.79
N SER A 267 -31.29 -2.07 10.23
CA SER A 267 -32.61 -1.86 9.60
C SER A 267 -32.52 -1.16 8.24
N ARG A 268 -31.37 -0.55 7.94
CA ARG A 268 -31.10 0.21 6.70
C ARG A 268 -30.12 -0.51 5.77
N ARG A 269 -29.76 -1.77 6.07
CA ARG A 269 -28.70 -2.53 5.37
C ARG A 269 -28.82 -2.54 3.85
N SER A 270 -30.01 -2.80 3.31
CA SER A 270 -30.21 -2.80 1.85
C SER A 270 -29.99 -1.41 1.22
N ALA A 271 -30.35 -0.34 1.93
CA ALA A 271 -30.08 1.02 1.48
C ALA A 271 -28.57 1.34 1.55
N ALA A 272 -27.87 0.86 2.57
CA ALA A 272 -26.43 1.03 2.72
C ALA A 272 -25.65 0.35 1.58
N HIS A 273 -26.02 -0.90 1.24
CA HIS A 273 -25.47 -1.60 0.06
C HIS A 273 -25.71 -0.82 -1.22
N ARG A 274 -26.95 -0.35 -1.48
CA ARG A 274 -27.25 0.45 -2.67
C ARG A 274 -26.48 1.77 -2.72
N ALA A 275 -26.17 2.38 -1.57
CA ALA A 275 -25.43 3.64 -1.52
C ALA A 275 -23.98 3.48 -2.00
N VAL A 276 -23.38 2.29 -1.85
CA VAL A 276 -21.98 2.05 -2.25
C VAL A 276 -21.84 1.37 -3.61
N VAL A 277 -22.92 0.92 -4.25
CA VAL A 277 -22.87 0.33 -5.61
C VAL A 277 -22.10 1.20 -6.61
N PRO A 278 -22.33 2.52 -6.71
CA PRO A 278 -21.57 3.35 -7.64
C PRO A 278 -20.07 3.40 -7.32
N LEU A 279 -19.69 3.22 -6.05
CA LEU A 279 -18.28 3.13 -5.67
C LEU A 279 -17.67 1.80 -6.09
N PHE A 280 -18.40 0.68 -5.99
CA PHE A 280 -17.94 -0.61 -6.52
C PHE A 280 -17.71 -0.56 -8.04
N GLU A 281 -18.62 0.08 -8.79
CA GLU A 281 -18.48 0.26 -10.24
C GLU A 281 -17.24 1.11 -10.58
N LEU A 282 -17.08 2.25 -9.90
CA LEU A 282 -15.90 3.11 -10.05
C LEU A 282 -14.60 2.38 -9.68
N THR A 283 -14.63 1.59 -8.61
CA THR A 283 -13.48 0.80 -8.15
C THR A 283 -13.09 -0.22 -9.21
N ARG A 284 -14.04 -0.99 -9.73
CA ARG A 284 -13.80 -1.97 -10.80
C ARG A 284 -13.19 -1.31 -12.03
N LEU A 285 -13.76 -0.20 -12.49
CA LEU A 285 -13.22 0.54 -13.64
C LEU A 285 -11.75 0.93 -13.45
N ASN A 286 -11.40 1.41 -12.25
CA ASN A 286 -10.02 1.76 -11.94
C ASN A 286 -9.12 0.53 -11.83
N LEU A 287 -9.59 -0.58 -11.26
CA LEU A 287 -8.82 -1.82 -11.20
C LEU A 287 -8.61 -2.46 -12.58
N ASP A 288 -9.56 -2.31 -13.52
CA ASP A 288 -9.40 -2.78 -14.91
C ASP A 288 -8.30 -1.97 -15.62
N ARG A 289 -8.25 -0.64 -15.40
CA ARG A 289 -7.15 0.22 -15.88
C ARG A 289 -5.83 -0.09 -15.17
N ALA A 290 -5.87 -0.40 -13.87
CA ALA A 290 -4.71 -0.82 -13.10
C ALA A 290 -4.11 -2.14 -13.62
N LEU A 291 -4.93 -3.05 -14.14
CA LEU A 291 -4.44 -4.23 -14.84
C LEU A 291 -3.67 -3.85 -16.10
N ASN A 292 -4.22 -2.96 -16.94
CA ASN A 292 -3.51 -2.49 -18.13
C ASN A 292 -2.20 -1.79 -17.77
N TYR A 293 -2.17 -1.01 -16.69
CA TYR A 293 -0.93 -0.44 -16.13
C TYR A 293 0.09 -1.53 -15.78
N ALA A 294 -0.30 -2.54 -15.01
CA ALA A 294 0.60 -3.60 -14.58
C ALA A 294 1.12 -4.47 -15.75
N LEU A 295 0.30 -4.66 -16.79
CA LEU A 295 0.66 -5.40 -18.00
C LEU A 295 1.48 -4.57 -19.01
N ALA A 296 1.40 -3.24 -18.94
CA ALA A 296 2.26 -2.37 -19.74
C ALA A 296 3.73 -2.48 -19.34
N VAL A 297 4.02 -2.88 -18.09
CA VAL A 297 5.39 -3.20 -17.64
C VAL A 297 5.91 -4.42 -18.41
N PRO A 298 7.01 -4.30 -19.17
CA PRO A 298 7.57 -5.41 -19.94
C PRO A 298 7.90 -6.63 -19.05
N ALA A 299 7.76 -7.83 -19.59
CA ALA A 299 7.88 -9.09 -18.84
C ALA A 299 9.29 -9.33 -18.28
N GLU A 300 10.30 -8.73 -18.90
CA GLU A 300 11.70 -8.73 -18.45
C GLU A 300 11.90 -7.93 -17.14
N HIS A 301 11.07 -6.93 -16.86
CA HIS A 301 11.10 -6.14 -15.62
C HIS A 301 10.23 -6.78 -14.53
N ARG A 302 10.57 -8.04 -14.22
CA ARG A 302 9.76 -8.93 -13.39
C ARG A 302 9.49 -8.37 -11.99
N GLU A 303 10.47 -7.73 -11.35
CA GLU A 303 10.36 -7.16 -10.01
C GLU A 303 9.35 -6.00 -9.95
N ILE A 304 9.39 -5.09 -10.93
CA ILE A 304 8.44 -3.97 -11.07
C ILE A 304 7.04 -4.51 -11.34
N ARG A 305 6.96 -5.51 -12.21
CA ARG A 305 5.68 -6.14 -12.54
C ARG A 305 5.07 -6.85 -11.33
N LEU A 306 5.86 -7.62 -10.57
CA LEU A 306 5.40 -8.23 -9.32
C LEU A 306 4.98 -7.19 -8.28
N PHE A 307 5.72 -6.08 -8.17
CA PHE A 307 5.34 -4.96 -7.31
C PHE A 307 3.93 -4.45 -7.63
N CYS A 308 3.56 -4.37 -8.91
CA CYS A 308 2.24 -3.92 -9.35
C CYS A 308 1.15 -4.99 -9.18
N LEU A 309 1.44 -6.23 -9.58
CA LEU A 309 0.47 -7.34 -9.59
C LEU A 309 0.00 -7.71 -8.18
N LEU A 310 0.90 -7.78 -7.20
CA LEU A 310 0.57 -8.21 -5.83
C LEU A 310 -0.55 -7.37 -5.17
N PRO A 311 -0.41 -6.03 -5.03
CA PRO A 311 -1.46 -5.21 -4.44
C PRO A 311 -2.74 -5.21 -5.29
N LEU A 312 -2.63 -5.24 -6.62
CA LEU A 312 -3.78 -5.30 -7.51
C LEU A 312 -4.60 -6.58 -7.32
N TRP A 313 -3.97 -7.75 -7.27
CA TRP A 313 -4.67 -9.02 -7.06
C TRP A 313 -5.32 -9.08 -5.68
N LEU A 314 -4.65 -8.58 -4.64
CA LEU A 314 -5.23 -8.48 -3.31
C LEU A 314 -6.43 -7.53 -3.29
N ALA A 315 -6.36 -6.41 -4.01
CA ALA A 315 -7.46 -5.45 -4.13
C ALA A 315 -8.68 -6.05 -4.83
N VAL A 316 -8.50 -6.73 -5.97
CA VAL A 316 -9.58 -7.42 -6.69
C VAL A 316 -10.23 -8.49 -5.80
N LYS A 317 -9.41 -9.31 -5.13
CA LYS A 317 -9.91 -10.36 -4.23
C LYS A 317 -10.68 -9.77 -3.04
N THR A 318 -10.18 -8.67 -2.47
CA THR A 318 -10.85 -7.96 -1.36
C THR A 318 -12.18 -7.38 -1.83
N LEU A 319 -12.21 -6.71 -3.00
CA LEU A 319 -13.44 -6.15 -3.55
C LEU A 319 -14.49 -7.23 -3.81
N GLY A 320 -14.06 -8.39 -4.31
CA GLY A 320 -14.97 -9.51 -4.54
C GLY A 320 -15.53 -10.14 -3.27
N LEU A 321 -14.77 -10.14 -2.16
CA LEU A 321 -15.27 -10.54 -0.85
C LEU A 321 -16.16 -9.47 -0.19
N ALA A 322 -15.97 -8.20 -0.56
CA ALA A 322 -16.73 -7.07 -0.04
C ALA A 322 -18.11 -6.95 -0.71
N TYR A 323 -18.21 -7.24 -2.00
CA TYR A 323 -19.46 -7.02 -2.75
C TYR A 323 -20.63 -7.84 -2.18
N GLY A 324 -21.65 -7.14 -1.69
CA GLY A 324 -22.83 -7.76 -1.05
C GLY A 324 -22.57 -8.32 0.35
N ASN A 325 -21.39 -8.06 0.94
CA ASN A 325 -21.03 -8.55 2.27
C ASN A 325 -21.39 -7.54 3.36
N ASP A 326 -22.28 -7.98 4.24
CA ASP A 326 -22.78 -7.23 5.38
C ASP A 326 -21.70 -6.79 6.38
N ALA A 327 -20.57 -7.49 6.43
CA ALA A 327 -19.44 -7.17 7.31
C ALA A 327 -18.92 -5.75 7.12
N MET A 328 -19.00 -5.18 5.91
CA MET A 328 -18.57 -3.79 5.62
C MET A 328 -19.32 -2.75 6.46
N PHE A 329 -20.49 -3.09 6.97
CA PHE A 329 -21.39 -2.18 7.68
C PHE A 329 -21.57 -2.56 9.15
N ILE A 330 -20.81 -3.53 9.67
CA ILE A 330 -20.90 -4.01 11.05
C ILE A 330 -19.57 -3.75 11.75
N ALA A 331 -19.57 -2.86 12.73
CA ALA A 331 -18.36 -2.53 13.49
C ALA A 331 -17.73 -3.80 14.11
N GLY A 332 -16.42 -3.95 13.93
CA GLY A 332 -15.65 -5.10 14.41
C GLY A 332 -15.71 -6.34 13.52
N GLN A 333 -16.44 -6.32 12.40
CA GLN A 333 -16.33 -7.32 11.35
C GLN A 333 -15.41 -6.79 10.24
N GLU A 334 -14.61 -7.68 9.65
CA GLU A 334 -13.64 -7.32 8.60
C GLU A 334 -13.91 -8.10 7.33
N VAL A 335 -13.89 -7.42 6.18
CA VAL A 335 -13.70 -8.09 4.89
C VAL A 335 -12.22 -8.39 4.73
N LYS A 336 -11.85 -9.65 4.98
CA LYS A 336 -10.44 -10.05 5.08
C LYS A 336 -10.07 -11.17 4.13
N VAL A 337 -9.02 -10.95 3.35
CA VAL A 337 -8.34 -12.02 2.61
C VAL A 337 -7.51 -12.84 3.61
N SER A 338 -7.75 -14.14 3.68
CA SER A 338 -7.05 -15.01 4.63
C SER A 338 -5.56 -15.13 4.30
N ARG A 339 -4.72 -15.47 5.29
CA ARG A 339 -3.28 -15.64 5.06
C ARG A 339 -2.97 -16.69 3.98
N ALA A 340 -3.73 -17.79 3.96
CA ALA A 340 -3.59 -18.82 2.92
C ALA A 340 -3.94 -18.26 1.54
N GLN A 341 -4.99 -17.45 1.44
CA GLN A 341 -5.38 -16.77 0.21
C GLN A 341 -4.37 -15.71 -0.24
N VAL A 342 -3.67 -15.05 0.67
CA VAL A 342 -2.58 -14.11 0.36
C VAL A 342 -1.38 -14.86 -0.23
N GLU A 343 -0.93 -15.96 0.39
CA GLU A 343 0.18 -16.75 -0.15
C GLU A 343 -0.16 -17.36 -1.52
N ASP A 344 -1.40 -17.79 -1.70
CA ASP A 344 -1.94 -18.24 -3.00
C ASP A 344 -1.91 -17.14 -4.07
N VAL A 345 -2.33 -15.91 -3.74
CA VAL A 345 -2.19 -14.74 -4.64
C VAL A 345 -0.72 -14.49 -5.00
N ILE A 346 0.18 -14.55 -4.02
CA ILE A 346 1.61 -14.34 -4.24
C ILE A 346 2.17 -15.39 -5.19
N ALA A 347 1.81 -16.67 -4.98
CA ALA A 347 2.24 -17.76 -5.84
C ALA A 347 1.73 -17.62 -7.27
N ARG A 348 0.47 -17.22 -7.47
CA ARG A 348 -0.10 -16.97 -8.81
C ARG A 348 0.59 -15.81 -9.51
N CYS A 349 0.77 -14.67 -8.84
CA CYS A 349 1.47 -13.53 -9.42
C CYS A 349 2.91 -13.92 -9.80
N ALA A 350 3.63 -14.64 -8.93
CA ALA A 350 4.98 -15.11 -9.21
C ALA A 350 5.03 -16.04 -10.42
N THR A 351 4.10 -16.99 -10.55
CA THR A 351 4.10 -17.98 -11.64
C THR A 351 3.69 -17.36 -12.97
N GLY A 352 2.66 -16.50 -12.97
CA GLY A 352 2.10 -15.90 -14.18
C GLY A 352 2.77 -14.60 -14.64
N CYS A 353 3.70 -14.03 -13.86
CA CYS A 353 4.23 -12.67 -14.09
C CYS A 353 4.69 -12.38 -15.53
N GLY A 354 5.18 -13.38 -16.26
CA GLY A 354 5.68 -13.20 -17.64
C GLY A 354 4.67 -13.47 -18.76
N ASP A 355 3.41 -13.80 -18.44
CA ASP A 355 2.39 -14.17 -19.43
C ASP A 355 1.11 -13.34 -19.24
N ASP A 356 0.97 -12.31 -20.07
CA ASP A 356 -0.19 -11.42 -20.12
C ASP A 356 -1.51 -12.16 -20.33
N THR A 357 -1.52 -13.22 -21.15
CA THR A 357 -2.75 -13.97 -21.45
C THR A 357 -3.22 -14.70 -20.21
N THR A 358 -2.30 -15.37 -19.52
CA THR A 358 -2.58 -16.07 -18.26
C THR A 358 -3.03 -15.07 -17.18
N LEU A 359 -2.38 -13.92 -17.05
CA LEU A 359 -2.74 -12.90 -16.05
C LEU A 359 -4.11 -12.29 -16.32
N ARG A 360 -4.46 -11.99 -17.58
CA ARG A 360 -5.80 -11.49 -17.94
C ARG A 360 -6.87 -12.53 -17.62
N ALA A 361 -6.63 -13.80 -17.96
CA ALA A 361 -7.56 -14.88 -17.66
C ALA A 361 -7.76 -15.08 -16.13
N ASP A 362 -6.68 -15.05 -15.33
CA ASP A 362 -6.77 -15.13 -13.87
C ASP A 362 -7.52 -13.93 -13.28
N TYR A 363 -7.23 -12.73 -13.78
CA TYR A 363 -7.91 -11.50 -13.37
C TYR A 363 -9.42 -11.56 -13.64
N GLU A 364 -9.83 -11.93 -14.86
CA GLU A 364 -11.24 -12.10 -15.22
C GLU A 364 -11.92 -13.19 -14.38
N ALA A 365 -11.22 -14.29 -14.10
CA ALA A 365 -11.73 -15.37 -13.27
C ALA A 365 -12.07 -14.92 -11.85
N MET A 366 -11.29 -14.01 -11.27
CA MET A 366 -11.58 -13.43 -9.95
C MET A 366 -12.85 -12.58 -9.94
N TRP A 367 -13.21 -11.96 -11.07
CA TRP A 367 -14.45 -11.18 -11.19
C TRP A 367 -15.69 -12.02 -11.45
N ASN A 368 -15.59 -13.28 -11.89
CA ASN A 368 -16.75 -14.08 -12.27
C ASN A 368 -17.81 -14.24 -11.15
N PRO A 369 -17.45 -14.48 -9.89
CA PRO A 369 -18.42 -14.50 -8.79
C PRO A 369 -19.12 -13.15 -8.58
N VAL A 370 -18.35 -12.07 -8.65
CA VAL A 370 -18.83 -10.68 -8.45
C VAL A 370 -19.72 -10.23 -9.60
N SER A 371 -19.32 -10.52 -10.83
CA SER A 371 -20.06 -10.16 -12.04
C SER A 371 -21.40 -10.86 -12.11
N ARG A 372 -21.50 -12.10 -11.60
CA ARG A 372 -22.81 -12.78 -11.44
C ARG A 372 -23.70 -12.06 -10.42
N LEU A 373 -23.13 -11.57 -9.33
CA LEU A 373 -23.86 -10.79 -8.32
C LEU A 373 -24.23 -9.38 -8.81
N MET A 374 -23.40 -8.75 -9.66
CA MET A 374 -23.68 -7.45 -10.29
C MET A 374 -24.73 -7.57 -11.41
N VAL A 375 -24.66 -8.62 -12.25
CA VAL A 375 -25.62 -8.86 -13.35
C VAL A 375 -26.97 -9.35 -12.85
N ALA A 376 -27.02 -10.13 -11.76
CA ALA A 376 -28.27 -10.42 -11.05
C ALA A 376 -28.92 -9.14 -10.46
N GLY A 377 -28.22 -8.00 -10.52
CA GLY A 377 -28.58 -6.71 -9.96
C GLY A 377 -29.00 -5.62 -10.94
N SER A 378 -29.18 -5.90 -12.24
CA SER A 378 -29.84 -4.93 -13.13
C SER A 378 -31.34 -4.88 -12.78
N VAL A 379 -31.73 -3.84 -12.03
CA VAL A 379 -33.07 -3.59 -11.45
C VAL A 379 -33.41 -4.46 -10.24
N VAL A 380 -32.70 -4.27 -9.12
CA VAL A 380 -33.14 -4.78 -7.81
C VAL A 380 -34.16 -3.81 -7.21
N SER A 381 -35.42 -3.94 -7.61
CA SER A 381 -36.53 -3.46 -6.77
C SER A 381 -36.72 -4.33 -5.52
N GLU A 382 -36.17 -5.55 -5.48
CA GLU A 382 -36.27 -6.46 -4.33
C GLU A 382 -35.00 -7.32 -4.19
N TRP A 383 -34.27 -7.12 -3.08
CA TRP A 383 -33.04 -7.84 -2.73
C TRP A 383 -33.37 -9.26 -2.22
N PRO A 384 -32.70 -10.34 -2.67
CA PRO A 384 -32.98 -11.70 -2.20
C PRO A 384 -32.57 -11.89 -0.74
N GLN A 385 -33.48 -12.43 0.08
CA GLN A 385 -33.34 -12.54 1.53
C GLN A 385 -32.60 -13.77 2.05
N GLU A 386 -31.98 -14.61 1.23
CA GLU A 386 -31.40 -15.86 1.74
C GLU A 386 -30.07 -16.20 1.07
N ILE A 387 -28.96 -15.92 1.76
CA ILE A 387 -27.79 -16.80 1.78
C ILE A 387 -27.24 -16.78 3.21
N ASP A 388 -27.74 -17.71 4.03
CA ASP A 388 -27.11 -18.15 5.26
C ASP A 388 -26.82 -19.65 5.10
N ALA A 389 -25.67 -20.08 5.61
CA ALA A 389 -25.12 -21.45 5.65
C ALA A 389 -24.39 -22.03 4.41
N ALA A 390 -23.06 -21.87 4.36
CA ALA A 390 -22.06 -22.95 4.22
C ALA A 390 -20.63 -22.44 4.48
#